data_AF-A0A917QQK5-F1
#
_entry.id   AF-A0A917QQK5-F1
#
_cell.length_a   1.000
_cell.length_b   1.000
_cell.length_c   1.000
_cell.angle_alpha   90.00
_cell.angle_beta   90.00
_cell.angle_gamma   90.00
#
_symmetry.space_group_name_H-M   'P 1'
#
loop_
_entity.id
_entity.type
_entity.pdbx_description
1 polymer ?
#
loop_
_entity_poly.entity_id
_entity_poly.type
_entity_poly.pdbx_seq_one_letter_code
_entity_poly.pdbx_strand_id
1 'polypeptide(L)'
;MTRDGWMTVTEAAVRMRIPEREVLEMAVAGELTHRVDLDHQVVSLASVDAWVVSHRQAPDIGGGPDIGDEAEEEYRRSQRDDDVNENVGDTQ
;
A
#
# COMPACT_ATOMS: atom_id res chain seq x y z
N MET A 1 29.59 8.08 22.87
CA MET A 1 28.40 7.32 23.33
C MET A 1 27.97 6.44 22.19
N THR A 2 28.33 5.16 22.23
CA THR A 2 27.84 4.13 21.31
C THR A 2 26.35 3.97 21.58
N ARG A 3 25.51 4.59 20.74
CA ARG A 3 24.10 4.22 20.66
C ARG A 3 24.09 2.82 20.05
N ASP A 4 23.83 1.80 20.85
CA ASP A 4 23.46 0.47 20.36
C ASP A 4 22.44 0.67 19.23
N GLY A 5 22.86 0.38 17.99
CA GLY A 5 22.14 0.75 16.77
C GLY A 5 20.93 -0.13 16.49
N TRP A 6 20.31 -0.67 17.54
CA TRP A 6 19.23 -1.64 17.53
C TRP A 6 18.14 -1.17 18.50
N MET A 7 16.90 -1.35 18.10
CA MET A 7 15.72 -1.01 18.91
C MET A 7 14.70 -2.14 18.81
N THR A 8 13.79 -2.20 19.78
CA THR A 8 12.68 -3.16 19.72
C THR A 8 11.72 -2.81 18.58
N VAL A 9 10.98 -3.81 18.11
CA VAL A 9 9.88 -3.63 17.14
C VAL A 9 8.87 -2.60 17.65
N THR A 10 8.58 -2.60 18.95
CA THR A 10 7.68 -1.64 19.59
C THR A 10 8.19 -0.21 19.46
N GLU A 11 9.48 0.04 19.71
CA GLU A 11 10.08 1.37 19.55
C GLU A 11 10.09 1.82 18.08
N ALA A 12 10.38 0.90 17.15
CA ALA A 12 10.35 1.17 15.73
C ALA A 12 8.95 1.54 15.25
N ALA A 13 7.92 0.81 15.70
CA ALA A 13 6.52 1.09 15.41
C ALA A 13 6.11 2.51 15.82
N VAL A 14 6.50 2.94 17.03
CA VAL A 14 6.26 4.30 17.52
C VAL A 14 6.96 5.34 16.64
N ARG A 15 8.20 5.08 16.21
CA ARG A 15 8.99 6.02 15.40
C ARG A 15 8.47 6.13 13.96
N MET A 16 8.09 5.00 13.38
CA MET A 16 7.55 4.88 12.01
C MET A 16 6.07 5.28 11.93
N ARG A 17 5.36 5.31 13.07
CA ARG A 17 3.91 5.55 13.18
C ARG A 17 3.08 4.51 12.41
N ILE A 18 3.51 3.26 12.45
CA ILE A 18 2.82 2.10 11.86
C ILE A 18 2.62 1.00 12.90
N PRO A 19 1.73 0.03 12.68
CA PRO A 19 1.51 -1.08 13.61
C PRO A 19 2.75 -1.97 13.76
N GLU A 20 2.97 -2.54 14.96
CA GLU A 20 4.09 -3.47 15.21
C GLU A 20 4.09 -4.68 14.27
N ARG A 21 2.89 -5.16 13.89
CA ARG A 21 2.75 -6.24 12.90
C ARG A 21 3.36 -5.86 11.55
N GLU A 22 3.15 -4.63 11.09
CA GLU A 22 3.66 -4.16 9.81
C GLU A 22 5.19 -4.02 9.86
N VAL A 23 5.74 -3.54 10.98
CA VAL A 23 7.19 -3.52 11.22
C VAL A 23 7.80 -4.92 11.14
N LEU A 24 7.13 -5.94 11.71
CA LEU A 24 7.56 -7.33 11.62
C LEU A 24 7.50 -7.86 10.18
N GLU A 25 6.42 -7.58 9.45
CA GLU A 25 6.26 -7.98 8.05
C GLU A 25 7.38 -7.39 7.19
N MET A 26 7.71 -6.12 7.38
CA MET A 26 8.83 -5.46 6.70
C MET A 26 10.20 -6.02 7.07
N ALA A 27 10.41 -6.36 8.35
CA ALA A 27 11.64 -7.00 8.81
C ALA A 27 11.83 -8.38 8.14
N VAL A 28 10.78 -9.19 8.11
CA VAL A 28 10.77 -10.51 7.46
C VAL A 28 10.91 -10.40 5.95
N ALA A 29 10.32 -9.38 5.32
CA ALA A 29 10.48 -9.07 3.91
C ALA A 29 11.88 -8.57 3.54
N GLY A 30 12.73 -8.25 4.52
CA GLY A 30 14.10 -7.77 4.32
C GLY A 30 14.21 -6.27 4.05
N GLU A 31 13.12 -5.51 4.22
CA GLU A 31 13.10 -4.05 4.08
C GLU A 31 13.76 -3.35 5.28
N LEU A 32 13.72 -3.98 6.45
CA LEU A 32 14.42 -3.55 7.65
C LEU A 32 15.47 -4.57 8.04
N THR A 33 16.68 -4.10 8.36
CA THR A 33 17.70 -4.96 8.97
C THR A 33 17.25 -5.35 10.37
N HIS A 34 17.06 -6.64 10.62
CA HIS A 34 16.61 -7.17 11.90
C HIS A 34 17.52 -8.31 12.39
N ARG A 35 17.45 -8.58 13.69
CA ARG A 35 18.03 -9.76 14.32
C ARG A 35 17.19 -10.19 15.53
N VAL A 36 17.43 -11.38 16.04
CA VAL A 36 16.86 -11.85 17.30
C VAL A 36 17.89 -11.67 18.41
N ASP A 37 17.49 -11.01 19.49
CA ASP A 37 18.29 -10.75 20.68
C ASP A 37 17.54 -11.27 21.91
N LEU A 38 18.07 -12.33 22.54
CA LEU A 38 17.49 -12.93 23.77
C LEU A 38 15.96 -13.10 23.69
N ASP A 39 15.50 -13.76 22.63
CA ASP A 39 14.08 -14.02 22.29
C ASP A 39 13.24 -12.81 21.85
N HIS A 40 13.82 -11.62 21.72
CA HIS A 40 13.14 -10.45 21.18
C HIS A 40 13.62 -10.13 19.77
N GLN A 41 12.68 -9.82 18.86
CA GLN A 41 13.05 -9.24 17.58
C GLN A 41 13.45 -7.78 17.76
N VAL A 42 14.63 -7.43 17.27
CA VAL A 42 15.15 -6.07 17.25
C VAL A 42 15.50 -5.66 15.84
N VAL A 43 15.24 -4.40 15.51
CA VAL A 43 15.49 -3.81 14.20
C VAL A 43 16.57 -2.74 14.30
N SER A 44 17.31 -2.53 13.22
CA SER A 44 18.36 -1.53 13.18
C SER A 44 17.78 -0.12 13.15
N LEU A 45 18.24 0.73 14.08
CA LEU A 45 17.91 2.15 14.11
C LEU A 45 18.19 2.84 12.77
N ALA A 46 19.30 2.50 12.10
CA ALA A 46 19.69 3.11 10.83
C ALA A 46 18.71 2.78 9.69
N SER A 47 18.25 1.53 9.61
CA SER A 47 17.24 1.12 8.62
C SER A 47 15.91 1.81 8.87
N VAL A 48 15.50 1.92 10.13
CA VAL A 48 14.27 2.63 10.53
C VAL A 48 14.35 4.12 10.17
N ASP A 49 15.46 4.81 10.50
CA ASP A 49 15.63 6.22 10.15
C ASP A 49 15.65 6.43 8.62
N ALA A 50 16.30 5.54 7.86
CA ALA A 50 16.27 5.59 6.40
C ALA A 50 14.85 5.45 5.83
N TRP A 51 14.07 4.50 6.36
CA TRP A 51 12.67 4.32 5.96
C TRP A 51 11.82 5.55 6.27
N VAL A 52 11.95 6.10 7.49
CA VAL A 52 11.20 7.31 7.92
C VAL A 52 11.55 8.51 7.05
N VAL A 53 12.82 8.69 6.71
CA VAL A 53 13.26 9.77 5.83
C VAL A 53 12.69 9.61 4.42
N SER A 54 12.67 8.39 3.88
CA SER A 54 12.08 8.10 2.56
C SER A 54 10.55 8.29 2.56
N HIS A 55 9.85 7.85 3.61
CA HIS A 55 8.39 7.95 3.70
C HIS A 55 7.90 9.35 4.09
N ARG A 56 8.71 10.14 4.79
CA ARG A 56 8.43 11.58 5.00
C ARG A 56 8.72 12.43 3.76
N GLN A 57 9.54 11.93 2.84
CA GLN A 57 9.87 12.61 1.58
C GLN A 57 9.00 12.18 0.42
N ALA A 58 8.17 11.14 0.56
CA ALA A 58 7.00 11.03 -0.29
C ALA A 58 6.17 12.30 0.01
N PRO A 59 6.04 13.24 -0.92
CA PRO A 59 5.00 14.24 -0.78
C PRO A 59 3.71 13.46 -0.58
N ASP A 60 2.77 14.02 0.16
CA ASP A 60 1.37 13.73 -0.09
C ASP A 60 1.14 14.15 -1.56
N ILE A 61 1.47 13.27 -2.51
CA ILE A 61 1.16 13.45 -3.92
C ILE A 61 -0.33 13.15 -3.95
N GLY A 62 -1.12 14.13 -3.52
CA GLY A 62 -2.52 14.24 -3.85
C GLY A 62 -2.64 14.27 -5.38
N GLY A 63 -2.65 13.09 -5.97
CA GLY A 63 -2.44 12.92 -7.40
C GLY A 63 -2.37 11.45 -7.79
N GLY A 64 -3.51 10.78 -7.75
CA GLY A 64 -3.71 9.55 -8.50
C GLY A 64 -5.10 8.94 -8.33
N PRO A 65 -5.75 8.60 -9.44
CA PRO A 65 -6.19 9.50 -10.51
C PRO A 65 -7.45 10.28 -10.07
N ASP A 66 -7.74 11.39 -10.73
CA ASP A 66 -9.13 11.73 -10.99
C ASP A 66 -9.69 10.54 -11.79
N ILE A 67 -10.24 9.53 -11.09
CA ILE A 67 -11.35 8.76 -11.63
C ILE A 67 -12.50 9.76 -11.45
N GLY A 68 -12.52 10.79 -12.29
CA GLY A 68 -12.99 10.59 -13.63
C GLY A 68 -14.42 10.13 -13.47
N ASP A 69 -15.30 11.08 -13.16
CA ASP A 69 -16.77 11.00 -13.29
C ASP A 69 -17.18 10.32 -14.63
N GLU A 70 -16.25 10.24 -15.58
CA GLU A 70 -16.30 9.58 -16.88
C GLU A 70 -16.37 8.03 -16.85
N ALA A 71 -16.05 7.35 -15.73
CA ALA A 71 -16.14 5.88 -15.66
C ALA A 71 -17.55 5.34 -15.34
N GLU A 72 -18.46 6.17 -14.80
CA GLU A 72 -19.82 5.74 -14.45
C GLU A 72 -20.82 5.93 -15.60
N GLU A 73 -20.50 6.75 -16.61
CA GLU A 73 -21.40 7.02 -17.75
C GLU A 73 -21.37 5.93 -18.83
N GLU A 74 -20.24 5.25 -19.05
CA GLU A 74 -20.12 4.20 -20.08
C GLU A 74 -20.84 2.90 -19.71
N TYR A 75 -20.98 2.58 -18.41
CA TYR A 75 -21.73 1.39 -17.97
C TYR A 75 -23.24 1.50 -18.21
N ARG A 76 -23.81 2.72 -18.23
CA ARG A 76 -25.25 2.91 -18.49
C ARG A 76 -25.61 2.83 -19.97
N ARG A 77 -24.67 3.12 -20.87
CA ARG A 77 -24.92 3.13 -22.32
C ARG A 77 -24.98 1.72 -22.90
N SER A 78 -24.21 0.79 -22.37
CA SER A 78 -24.09 -0.57 -22.91
C SER A 78 -25.26 -1.51 -22.59
N GLN A 79 -26.28 -1.06 -21.82
CA GLN A 79 -27.50 -1.86 -21.54
C GLN A 79 -28.71 -1.49 -22.42
N ARG A 80 -28.57 -0.57 -23.39
CA ARG A 80 -29.69 -0.09 -24.21
C ARG A 80 -29.69 -0.49 -25.69
N ASP A 81 -28.76 -1.35 -26.10
CA ASP A 81 -28.64 -1.81 -27.49
C ASP A 81 -29.04 -3.30 -27.69
N ASP A 82 -29.60 -3.98 -26.68
CA ASP A 82 -30.15 -5.34 -26.86
C ASP A 82 -31.68 -5.37 -27.11
N ASP A 83 -32.32 -4.19 -27.22
CA ASP A 83 -33.79 -4.06 -27.38
C ASP A 83 -34.19 -3.42 -28.73
N VAL A 84 -33.52 -3.76 -29.85
CA VAL A 84 -34.07 -3.53 -31.19
C VAL A 84 -33.62 -4.62 -32.17
N ASN A 85 -34.35 -5.74 -32.21
CA ASN A 85 -34.50 -6.47 -33.48
C ASN A 85 -35.98 -6.80 -33.69
N GLU A 86 -36.70 -5.74 -34.06
CA GLU A 86 -38.01 -5.79 -34.68
C GLU A 86 -37.94 -6.64 -35.97
N ASN A 87 -38.53 -7.83 -35.90
CA ASN A 87 -39.24 -8.54 -36.95
C ASN A 87 -39.09 -8.04 -38.41
N VAL A 88 -38.33 -8.75 -39.24
CA VAL A 88 -38.54 -8.79 -40.70
C VAL A 88 -38.64 -10.25 -41.15
N GLY A 89 -39.77 -10.56 -41.77
CA GLY A 89 -40.19 -11.92 -42.08
C GLY A 89 -39.65 -12.51 -43.39
N ASP A 90 -40.23 -13.68 -43.65
CA ASP A 90 -40.54 -14.31 -44.93
C ASP A 90 -39.65 -15.47 -45.45
N THR A 91 -40.39 -16.48 -45.93
CA THR A 91 -40.10 -17.53 -46.91
C THR A 91 -39.17 -18.70 -46.54
N GLN A 92 -39.75 -19.90 -46.35
CA GLN A 92 -39.84 -20.96 -47.37
C GLN A 92 -40.70 -22.15 -46.89
#